data_AF-A0A8H4HF65-F1
#
_entry.id   AF-A0A8H4HF65-F1
#
_cell.length_a   1.000
_cell.length_b   1.000
_cell.length_c   1.000
_cell.angle_alpha   90.00
_cell.angle_beta   90.00
_cell.angle_gamma   90.00
#
_symmetry.space_group_name_H-M   'P 1'
#
loop_
_entity.id
_entity.type
_entity.pdbx_description
1 polymer ?
#
loop_
_entity_poly.entity_id
_entity_poly.type
_entity_poly.pdbx_seq_one_letter_code
_entity_poly.pdbx_strand_id
1 'polypeptide(L)'
;MAYNKQTLDTAPLLVASGFEIIRTLVVIAMSGRDSNHIAFDTVPKDHSWLFVGPEYHALHHVHPERYMGSMVKVFDWVAGTAYSLRGKRVILTGGSGAFGCAIEKQLLSEGVKDIKKLHFGKDWTHHDVSGVSHFLEKSDILILAHGTKGRDAMDANCKSTMRLIELFLRRKAIDNTRQAKTVPEIWYVGSEIEIHPAWGNPEMQRYSASKRAFLPYARALYDDPRVIYRHIVPAAFESPMGKAIVSPDWAAHVALWWIRRGAYYVPVTYTGLAFLNFFKFLLLVRPCTRADCE
;
A
#
# COMPACT_ATOMS: atom_id res chain seq x y z
N MET A 1 19.93 60.64 -8.48
CA MET A 1 19.20 59.36 -8.21
C MET A 1 19.90 58.68 -7.05
N ALA A 2 19.33 58.75 -5.84
CA ALA A 2 19.91 58.11 -4.67
C ALA A 2 19.59 56.62 -4.70
N TYR A 3 20.61 55.77 -4.78
CA TYR A 3 20.50 54.32 -4.75
C TYR A 3 20.14 53.90 -3.32
N ASN A 4 18.86 53.59 -3.08
CA ASN A 4 18.38 53.17 -1.77
C ASN A 4 18.88 51.75 -1.48
N LYS A 5 19.93 51.65 -0.65
CA LYS A 5 20.54 50.39 -0.24
C LYS A 5 19.60 49.76 0.80
N GLN A 6 18.64 48.94 0.35
CA GLN A 6 17.85 48.12 1.26
C GLN A 6 18.81 47.26 2.08
N THR A 7 18.95 47.59 3.36
CA THR A 7 19.57 46.72 4.36
C THR A 7 18.72 45.45 4.44
N LEU A 8 19.24 44.37 3.87
CA LEU A 8 18.68 43.03 4.03
C LEU A 8 18.65 42.71 5.52
N ASP A 9 17.46 42.40 6.04
CA ASP A 9 17.29 41.92 7.40
C ASP A 9 17.98 40.56 7.54
N THR A 10 19.09 40.54 8.27
CA THR A 10 19.90 39.33 8.50
C THR A 10 19.38 38.50 9.67
N ALA A 11 18.39 38.98 10.44
CA ALA A 11 17.87 38.28 11.60
C ALA A 11 17.32 36.87 11.26
N PRO A 12 16.54 36.67 10.17
CA PRO A 12 16.07 35.34 9.79
C PRO A 12 17.21 34.37 9.47
N LEU A 13 18.28 34.86 8.81
CA LEU A 13 19.45 34.06 8.48
C LEU A 13 20.23 33.66 9.73
N LEU A 14 20.38 34.57 10.68
CA LEU A 14 21.06 34.30 11.96
C LEU A 14 20.26 33.30 12.81
N VAL A 15 18.94 33.42 12.84
CA VAL A 15 18.05 32.48 13.53
C VAL A 15 18.15 31.09 12.90
N ALA A 16 18.05 31.00 11.57
CA ALA A 16 18.18 29.72 10.86
C ALA A 16 19.56 29.09 11.07
N SER A 17 20.62 29.90 10.99
CA SER A 17 22.00 29.43 11.19
C SER A 17 22.23 28.96 12.64
N GLY A 18 21.72 29.71 13.63
CA GLY A 18 21.80 29.31 15.04
C GLY A 18 21.07 28.00 15.31
N PHE A 19 19.88 27.82 14.73
CA PHE A 19 19.14 26.57 14.83
C PHE A 19 19.92 25.39 14.23
N GLU A 20 20.49 25.53 13.04
CA GLU A 20 21.27 24.48 12.38
C GLU A 20 22.58 24.15 13.14
N ILE A 21 23.24 25.15 13.72
CA ILE A 21 24.43 24.94 14.57
C ILE A 21 24.06 24.15 15.82
N ILE A 22 23.02 24.56 16.55
CA ILE A 22 22.56 23.86 17.75
C ILE A 22 22.18 22.42 17.41
N ARG A 23 21.41 22.22 16.32
CA ARG A 23 21.03 20.89 15.84
C ARG A 23 22.26 20.02 15.56
N THR A 24 23.24 20.56 14.85
CA THR A 24 24.48 19.84 14.51
C THR A 24 25.27 19.47 15.76
N LEU A 25 25.41 20.39 16.72
CA LEU A 25 26.09 20.14 17.99
C LEU A 25 25.40 19.04 18.81
N VAL A 26 24.06 19.03 18.85
CA VAL A 26 23.29 17.96 19.51
C VAL A 26 23.56 16.61 18.84
N VAL A 27 23.52 16.53 17.50
CA VAL A 27 23.81 15.29 16.76
C VAL A 27 25.24 14.80 17.03
N ILE A 28 26.22 15.69 17.05
CA ILE A 28 27.62 15.36 17.38
C ILE A 28 27.73 14.84 18.82
N ALA A 29 27.09 15.52 19.78
CA ALA A 29 27.09 15.10 21.18
C ALA A 29 26.46 13.71 21.37
N MET A 30 25.47 13.36 20.55
CA MET A 30 24.86 12.03 20.52
C MET A 30 25.67 11.00 19.70
N SER A 31 26.90 11.34 19.28
CA SER A 31 27.77 10.46 18.45
C SER A 31 27.11 10.02 17.15
N GLY A 32 26.30 10.89 16.54
CA GLY A 32 25.53 10.57 15.33
C GLY A 32 24.37 9.60 15.56
N ARG A 33 24.11 9.15 16.79
CA ARG A 33 22.89 8.42 17.13
C ARG A 33 21.78 9.43 17.35
N ASP A 34 20.96 9.64 16.34
CA ASP A 34 19.72 10.39 16.55
C ASP A 34 18.67 9.49 17.24
N SER A 35 17.55 10.08 17.65
CA SER A 35 16.42 9.34 18.23
C SER A 35 15.78 8.34 17.25
N ASN A 36 16.13 8.39 15.96
CA ASN A 36 15.61 7.52 14.92
C ASN A 36 16.48 6.26 14.72
N HIS A 37 17.68 6.21 15.31
CA HIS A 37 18.58 5.06 15.19
C HIS A 37 18.19 3.90 16.15
N ILE A 38 17.00 3.34 15.93
CA ILE A 38 16.46 2.17 16.65
C ILE A 38 16.72 0.91 15.81
N ALA A 39 17.28 -0.13 16.45
CA ALA A 39 17.47 -1.42 15.80
C ALA A 39 16.15 -2.21 15.79
N PHE A 40 15.76 -2.68 14.61
CA PHE A 40 14.61 -3.56 14.44
C PHE A 40 15.06 -4.88 13.82
N ASP A 41 14.63 -6.01 14.39
CA ASP A 41 14.82 -7.32 13.76
C ASP A 41 13.98 -7.43 12.48
N THR A 42 12.76 -6.90 12.54
CA THR A 42 11.86 -6.71 11.40
C THR A 42 11.34 -5.29 11.46
N VAL A 43 11.58 -4.51 10.41
CA VAL A 43 11.13 -3.11 10.37
C VAL A 43 9.59 -3.07 10.29
N PRO A 44 8.91 -2.43 11.27
CA PRO A 44 7.46 -2.32 11.26
C PRO A 44 6.98 -1.31 10.22
N LYS A 45 5.66 -1.22 10.07
CA LYS A 45 5.04 -0.21 9.22
C LYS A 45 5.43 1.20 9.67
N ASP A 46 5.84 2.03 8.72
CA ASP A 46 6.10 3.45 8.96
C ASP A 46 4.77 4.22 9.03
N HIS A 47 4.51 4.83 10.19
CA HIS A 47 3.27 5.57 10.46
C HIS A 47 3.37 7.07 10.14
N SER A 48 4.58 7.61 10.01
CA SER A 48 4.75 9.04 9.80
C SER A 48 4.59 9.39 8.33
N TRP A 49 3.70 10.32 8.00
CA TRP A 49 3.50 10.72 6.60
C TRP A 49 4.55 11.74 6.12
N LEU A 50 5.01 12.64 6.99
CA LEU A 50 5.83 13.80 6.61
C LEU A 50 7.27 13.74 7.11
N PHE A 51 7.48 13.30 8.34
CA PHE A 51 8.78 13.36 9.01
C PHE A 51 9.45 12.00 9.08
N VAL A 52 10.76 11.96 8.88
CA VAL A 52 11.58 10.76 9.04
C VAL A 52 11.57 10.34 10.51
N GLY A 53 10.99 9.17 10.77
CA GLY A 53 11.00 8.51 12.07
C GLY A 53 11.91 7.28 12.07
N PRO A 54 11.98 6.53 13.18
CA PRO A 54 12.85 5.37 13.32
C PRO A 54 12.61 4.28 12.27
N GLU A 55 11.34 4.02 11.93
CA GLU A 55 10.96 3.00 10.95
C GLU A 55 11.47 3.37 9.55
N TYR A 56 11.31 4.63 9.16
CA TYR A 56 11.83 5.14 7.89
C TYR A 56 13.35 5.06 7.83
N HIS A 57 14.03 5.45 8.91
CA HIS A 57 15.49 5.39 8.98
C HIS A 57 15.98 3.93 8.87
N ALA A 58 15.28 2.98 9.51
CA ALA A 58 15.59 1.56 9.37
C ALA A 58 15.33 1.05 7.94
N LEU A 59 14.27 1.51 7.27
CA LEU A 59 14.01 1.19 5.86
C LEU A 59 15.13 1.69 4.93
N HIS A 60 15.75 2.84 5.24
CA HIS A 60 16.93 3.31 4.52
C HIS A 60 18.12 2.35 4.64
N HIS A 61 18.37 1.75 5.82
CA HIS A 61 19.41 0.72 5.95
C HIS A 61 19.08 -0.57 5.20
N VAL A 62 17.79 -0.91 5.07
CA VAL A 62 17.35 -2.09 4.30
C VAL A 62 17.46 -1.85 2.79
N HIS A 63 17.16 -0.62 2.34
CA HIS A 63 17.12 -0.19 0.95
C HIS A 63 17.81 1.18 0.78
N PRO A 64 19.15 1.25 0.80
CA PRO A 64 19.90 2.51 0.81
C PRO A 64 19.76 3.32 -0.48
N GLU A 65 19.40 2.67 -1.59
CA GLU A 65 19.06 3.31 -2.86
C GLU A 65 17.65 3.93 -2.88
N ARG A 66 16.91 3.80 -1.77
CA ARG A 66 15.58 4.35 -1.52
C ARG A 66 15.58 5.07 -0.17
N TYR A 67 14.46 5.70 0.17
CA TYR A 67 14.29 6.39 1.46
C TYR A 67 15.40 7.43 1.70
N MET A 68 15.60 8.34 0.75
CA MET A 68 16.74 9.25 0.68
C MET A 68 16.61 10.48 1.60
N GLY A 69 15.39 10.83 1.99
CA GLY A 69 15.10 11.95 2.89
C GLY A 69 15.74 11.77 4.27
N SER A 70 16.33 12.85 4.79
CA SER A 70 17.03 12.84 6.08
C SER A 70 16.17 13.31 7.25
N MET A 71 15.25 14.25 7.01
CA MET A 71 14.36 14.81 8.03
C MET A 71 12.89 14.82 7.58
N VAL A 72 12.65 15.16 6.31
CA VAL A 72 11.32 15.20 5.70
C VAL A 72 11.27 14.25 4.52
N LYS A 73 10.11 13.61 4.32
CA LYS A 73 9.87 12.62 3.26
C LYS A 73 9.38 13.23 1.95
N VAL A 74 9.24 14.56 1.90
CA VAL A 74 8.71 15.28 0.72
C VAL A 74 9.55 15.00 -0.52
N PHE A 75 10.87 14.95 -0.37
CA PHE A 75 11.77 14.60 -1.48
C PHE A 75 11.41 13.23 -2.06
N ASP A 76 11.34 12.21 -1.21
CA ASP A 76 11.01 10.85 -1.64
C ASP A 76 9.60 10.70 -2.20
N TRP A 77 8.66 11.48 -1.67
CA TRP A 77 7.32 11.55 -2.21
C TRP A 77 7.31 12.18 -3.61
N VAL A 78 8.07 13.24 -3.87
CA VAL A 78 8.16 13.84 -5.22
C VAL A 78 8.88 12.89 -6.18
N ALA A 79 10.04 12.38 -5.77
CA ALA A 79 10.91 11.52 -6.57
C ALA A 79 10.35 10.09 -6.77
N GLY A 80 9.42 9.65 -5.91
CA GLY A 80 8.92 8.27 -5.93
C GLY A 80 9.93 7.25 -5.38
N THR A 81 10.74 7.65 -4.40
CA THR A 81 11.78 6.83 -3.77
C THR A 81 11.41 6.36 -2.36
N ALA A 82 10.17 6.62 -1.91
CA ALA A 82 9.67 6.29 -0.57
C ALA A 82 9.28 4.81 -0.38
N TYR A 83 9.52 3.96 -1.38
CA TYR A 83 9.24 2.53 -1.32
C TYR A 83 10.08 1.75 -2.34
N SER A 84 10.44 0.50 -2.01
CA SER A 84 11.18 -0.42 -2.89
C SER A 84 10.41 -1.71 -3.15
N LEU A 85 10.16 -2.00 -4.43
CA LEU A 85 9.65 -3.30 -4.91
C LEU A 85 10.78 -4.27 -5.26
N ARG A 86 12.02 -3.78 -5.32
CA ARG A 86 13.16 -4.52 -5.84
C ARG A 86 13.43 -5.75 -4.98
N GLY A 87 13.54 -6.91 -5.61
CA GLY A 87 13.84 -8.17 -4.94
C GLY A 87 12.67 -8.80 -4.17
N LYS A 88 11.50 -8.15 -4.10
CA LYS A 88 10.30 -8.71 -3.47
C LYS A 88 9.73 -9.86 -4.29
N ARG A 89 9.20 -10.89 -3.62
CA ARG A 89 8.46 -12.00 -4.24
C ARG A 89 6.96 -11.75 -4.11
N VAL A 90 6.24 -11.82 -5.22
CA VAL A 90 4.83 -11.44 -5.29
C VAL A 90 3.95 -12.66 -5.57
N ILE A 91 2.86 -12.81 -4.81
CA ILE A 91 1.73 -13.67 -5.18
C ILE A 91 0.63 -12.78 -5.74
N LEU A 92 0.05 -13.19 -6.87
CA LEU A 92 -1.01 -12.44 -7.54
C LEU A 92 -2.23 -13.33 -7.81
N THR A 93 -3.37 -13.02 -7.20
CA THR A 93 -4.66 -13.56 -7.63
C THR A 93 -5.25 -12.70 -8.74
N GLY A 94 -6.05 -13.29 -9.64
CA GLY A 94 -6.63 -12.53 -10.76
C GLY A 94 -5.61 -12.10 -11.80
N GLY A 95 -4.46 -12.78 -11.87
CA GLY A 95 -3.37 -12.47 -12.79
C GLY A 95 -3.69 -12.67 -14.28
N SER A 96 -4.80 -13.33 -14.63
CA SER A 96 -5.35 -13.41 -15.99
C SER A 96 -6.33 -12.29 -16.31
N GLY A 97 -6.74 -11.50 -15.31
CA GLY A 97 -7.61 -10.35 -15.47
C GLY A 97 -6.86 -9.14 -16.02
N ALA A 98 -7.61 -8.16 -16.52
CA ALA A 98 -7.04 -6.99 -17.19
C ALA A 98 -6.04 -6.21 -16.30
N PHE A 99 -6.42 -5.91 -15.05
CA PHE A 99 -5.50 -5.27 -14.08
C PHE A 99 -4.34 -6.19 -13.69
N GLY A 100 -4.60 -7.48 -13.49
CA GLY A 100 -3.59 -8.47 -13.12
C GLY A 100 -2.45 -8.56 -14.13
N CYS A 101 -2.77 -8.66 -15.43
CA CYS A 101 -1.78 -8.65 -16.49
C CYS A 101 -0.99 -7.33 -16.55
N ALA A 102 -1.68 -6.20 -16.39
CA ALA A 102 -1.07 -4.88 -16.45
C ALA A 102 -0.12 -4.62 -15.27
N ILE A 103 -0.52 -4.96 -14.04
CA ILE A 103 0.30 -4.78 -12.85
C ILE A 103 1.49 -5.74 -12.84
N GLU A 104 1.35 -6.96 -13.36
CA GLU A 104 2.46 -7.91 -13.52
C GLU A 104 3.59 -7.29 -14.36
N LYS A 105 3.27 -6.71 -15.52
CA LYS A 105 4.24 -6.03 -16.38
C LYS A 105 4.97 -4.89 -15.64
N GLN A 106 4.23 -4.10 -14.87
CA GLN A 106 4.78 -2.99 -14.11
C GLN A 106 5.68 -3.46 -12.96
N LEU A 107 5.27 -4.50 -12.22
CA LEU A 107 6.06 -5.08 -11.13
C LEU A 107 7.37 -5.66 -11.64
N LEU A 108 7.36 -6.39 -12.76
CA LEU A 108 8.57 -6.91 -13.39
C LEU A 108 9.52 -5.78 -13.78
N SER A 109 9.00 -4.65 -14.29
CA SER A 109 9.83 -3.48 -14.62
C SER A 109 10.46 -2.80 -13.38
N GLU A 110 9.85 -2.95 -12.20
CA GLU A 110 10.39 -2.47 -10.92
C GLU A 110 11.43 -3.41 -10.29
N GLY A 111 11.72 -4.55 -10.93
CA GLY A 111 12.73 -5.49 -10.47
C GLY A 111 12.27 -6.33 -9.28
N VAL A 112 10.97 -6.66 -9.18
CA VAL A 112 10.53 -7.75 -8.30
C VAL A 112 11.26 -9.04 -8.67
N LYS A 113 11.54 -9.88 -7.68
CA LYS A 113 12.32 -11.11 -7.88
C LYS A 113 11.57 -12.19 -8.64
N ASP A 114 10.29 -12.36 -8.31
CA ASP A 114 9.42 -13.39 -8.88
C ASP A 114 7.95 -13.00 -8.68
N ILE A 115 7.09 -13.43 -9.61
CA ILE A 115 5.64 -13.25 -9.53
C ILE A 115 4.97 -14.61 -9.77
N LYS A 116 4.32 -15.16 -8.75
CA LYS A 116 3.52 -16.38 -8.86
C LYS A 116 2.03 -16.02 -8.96
N LYS A 117 1.46 -16.23 -10.14
CA LYS A 117 0.02 -16.12 -10.39
C LYS A 117 -0.73 -17.34 -9.86
N LEU A 118 -1.79 -17.08 -9.10
CA LEU A 118 -2.72 -18.10 -8.59
C LEU A 118 -4.01 -18.10 -9.41
N HIS A 119 -4.33 -19.26 -9.97
CA HIS A 119 -5.49 -19.46 -10.83
C HIS A 119 -6.67 -19.98 -10.02
N PHE A 120 -7.76 -19.22 -10.03
CA PHE A 120 -9.02 -19.64 -9.42
C PHE A 120 -9.57 -20.89 -10.11
N GLY A 121 -10.07 -21.85 -9.34
CA GLY A 121 -10.56 -23.15 -9.82
C GLY A 121 -9.47 -24.21 -10.04
N LYS A 122 -8.19 -23.83 -10.02
CA LYS A 122 -7.05 -24.75 -10.12
C LYS A 122 -6.20 -24.75 -8.87
N ASP A 123 -5.71 -23.58 -8.48
CA ASP A 123 -4.80 -23.43 -7.33
C ASP A 123 -5.59 -23.19 -6.03
N TRP A 124 -6.76 -22.56 -6.12
CA TRP A 124 -7.65 -22.24 -4.99
C TRP A 124 -9.09 -22.03 -5.45
N THR A 125 -10.04 -22.11 -4.52
CA THR A 125 -11.47 -21.80 -4.73
C THR A 125 -11.99 -20.89 -3.62
N HIS A 126 -13.25 -20.48 -3.70
CA HIS A 126 -13.87 -19.64 -2.67
C HIS A 126 -13.80 -20.28 -1.28
N HIS A 127 -13.88 -21.61 -1.19
CA HIS A 127 -13.98 -22.35 0.07
C HIS A 127 -12.70 -23.11 0.44
N ASP A 128 -11.76 -23.28 -0.50
CA ASP A 128 -10.50 -23.98 -0.26
C ASP A 128 -9.32 -23.16 -0.76
N VAL A 129 -8.47 -22.75 0.19
CA VAL A 129 -7.22 -22.01 -0.03
C VAL A 129 -6.00 -22.80 0.44
N SER A 130 -6.18 -24.06 0.86
CA SER A 130 -5.11 -24.84 1.49
C SER A 130 -3.93 -25.08 0.54
N GLY A 131 -4.22 -25.33 -0.74
CA GLY A 131 -3.25 -25.63 -1.80
C GLY A 131 -2.23 -24.52 -2.10
N VAL A 132 -2.46 -23.29 -1.64
CA VAL A 132 -1.55 -22.16 -1.91
C VAL A 132 -0.58 -21.84 -0.76
N SER A 133 -0.65 -22.59 0.35
CA SER A 133 0.15 -22.34 1.56
C SER A 133 1.65 -22.18 1.28
N HIS A 134 2.25 -23.10 0.53
CA HIS A 134 3.68 -23.10 0.23
C HIS A 134 4.12 -21.88 -0.60
N PHE A 135 3.24 -21.35 -1.46
CA PHE A 135 3.53 -20.14 -2.23
C PHE A 135 3.50 -18.89 -1.33
N LEU A 136 2.52 -18.83 -0.42
CA LEU A 136 2.34 -17.72 0.53
C LEU A 136 3.48 -17.60 1.55
N GLU A 137 4.04 -18.72 2.00
CA GLU A 137 5.20 -18.72 2.92
C GLU A 137 6.41 -17.97 2.32
N LYS A 138 6.67 -18.20 1.03
CA LYS A 138 7.86 -17.67 0.34
C LYS A 138 7.69 -16.25 -0.19
N SER A 139 6.50 -15.67 -0.18
CA SER A 139 6.24 -14.37 -0.80
C SER A 139 6.29 -13.21 0.18
N ASP A 140 6.71 -12.04 -0.28
CA ASP A 140 6.74 -10.82 0.53
C ASP A 140 5.44 -10.02 0.37
N ILE A 141 4.83 -10.08 -0.82
CA ILE A 141 3.62 -9.33 -1.18
C ILE A 141 2.51 -10.29 -1.66
N LEU A 142 1.31 -10.16 -1.10
CA LEU A 142 0.08 -10.80 -1.59
C LEU A 142 -0.81 -9.75 -2.27
N ILE A 143 -1.02 -9.87 -3.58
CA ILE A 143 -1.90 -9.01 -4.36
C ILE A 143 -3.21 -9.76 -4.66
N LEU A 144 -4.31 -9.17 -4.21
CA LEU A 144 -5.67 -9.68 -4.32
C LEU A 144 -6.41 -8.88 -5.40
N ALA A 145 -6.23 -9.31 -6.65
CA ALA A 145 -6.86 -8.68 -7.81
C ALA A 145 -7.99 -9.52 -8.43
N HIS A 146 -8.26 -10.73 -7.90
CA HIS A 146 -9.43 -11.51 -8.30
C HIS A 146 -10.72 -10.87 -7.78
N GLY A 147 -11.74 -10.79 -8.64
CA GLY A 147 -13.06 -10.32 -8.25
C GLY A 147 -14.10 -10.53 -9.35
N THR A 148 -15.37 -10.40 -8.98
CA THR A 148 -16.52 -10.63 -9.86
C THR A 148 -17.70 -9.73 -9.48
N LYS A 149 -18.56 -9.42 -10.47
CA LYS A 149 -19.88 -8.79 -10.27
C LYS A 149 -21.01 -9.83 -10.19
N GLY A 150 -20.66 -11.11 -10.37
CA GLY A 150 -21.56 -12.27 -10.44
C GLY A 150 -22.27 -12.61 -9.13
N ARG A 151 -22.93 -13.77 -9.11
CA ARG A 151 -23.72 -14.20 -7.92
C ARG A 151 -22.82 -14.53 -6.74
N ASP A 152 -21.59 -14.91 -7.03
CA ASP A 152 -20.51 -15.22 -6.11
C ASP A 152 -19.70 -13.99 -5.67
N ALA A 153 -20.17 -12.76 -5.96
CA ALA A 153 -19.44 -11.53 -5.63
C ALA A 153 -19.05 -11.43 -4.15
N MET A 154 -19.92 -11.87 -3.23
CA MET A 154 -19.62 -11.86 -1.79
C MET A 154 -18.50 -12.84 -1.43
N ASP A 155 -18.51 -14.03 -2.02
CA ASP A 155 -17.47 -15.03 -1.78
C ASP A 155 -16.13 -14.62 -2.42
N ALA A 156 -16.16 -14.12 -3.65
CA ALA A 156 -14.97 -13.69 -4.38
C ALA A 156 -14.32 -12.43 -3.77
N ASN A 157 -15.10 -11.36 -3.61
CA ASN A 157 -14.56 -10.04 -3.27
C ASN A 157 -14.33 -9.84 -1.77
N CYS A 158 -14.94 -10.67 -0.91
CA CYS A 158 -14.87 -10.54 0.55
C CYS A 158 -14.40 -11.82 1.23
N LYS A 159 -15.22 -12.88 1.27
CA LYS A 159 -14.94 -14.04 2.15
C LYS A 159 -13.67 -14.79 1.79
N SER A 160 -13.46 -15.11 0.51
CA SER A 160 -12.26 -15.81 0.05
C SER A 160 -11.00 -14.94 0.12
N THR A 161 -11.16 -13.63 -0.10
CA THR A 161 -10.11 -12.63 0.11
C THR A 161 -9.64 -12.64 1.57
N MET A 162 -10.56 -12.62 2.55
CA MET A 162 -10.22 -12.71 3.97
C MET A 162 -9.50 -14.03 4.30
N ARG A 163 -10.00 -15.17 3.78
CA ARG A 163 -9.36 -16.49 3.98
C ARG A 163 -7.92 -16.54 3.45
N LEU A 164 -7.66 -15.96 2.27
CA LEU A 164 -6.31 -15.88 1.70
C LEU A 164 -5.38 -15.01 2.54
N ILE A 165 -5.87 -13.86 3.03
CA ILE A 165 -5.11 -12.97 3.91
C ILE A 165 -4.76 -13.67 5.23
N GLU A 166 -5.74 -14.30 5.87
CA GLU A 166 -5.52 -15.03 7.12
C GLU A 166 -4.50 -16.14 6.95
N LEU A 167 -4.59 -16.92 5.87
CA LEU A 167 -3.62 -17.95 5.58
C LEU A 167 -2.23 -17.34 5.39
N PHE A 168 -2.11 -16.26 4.61
CA PHE A 168 -0.85 -15.57 4.39
C PHE A 168 -0.22 -15.06 5.71
N LEU A 169 -0.99 -14.35 6.53
CA LEU A 169 -0.52 -13.84 7.82
C LEU A 169 -0.17 -14.97 8.78
N ARG A 170 -0.97 -16.04 8.84
CA ARG A 170 -0.67 -17.23 9.66
C ARG A 170 0.64 -17.88 9.22
N ARG A 171 0.88 -18.03 7.92
CA ARG A 171 2.13 -18.57 7.39
C ARG A 171 3.32 -17.69 7.73
N LYS A 172 3.16 -16.37 7.67
CA LYS A 172 4.20 -15.42 8.07
C LYS A 172 4.50 -15.45 9.56
N ALA A 173 3.49 -15.61 10.41
CA ALA A 173 3.70 -15.77 11.84
C ALA A 173 4.50 -17.04 12.20
N ILE A 174 4.30 -18.15 11.45
CA ILE A 174 5.03 -19.41 11.64
C ILE A 174 6.47 -19.30 11.09
N ASP A 175 6.65 -18.67 9.92
CA ASP A 175 7.96 -18.49 9.27
C ASP A 175 8.81 -17.37 9.90
N ASN A 176 8.41 -16.80 11.04
CA ASN A 176 9.20 -15.84 11.83
C ASN A 176 10.57 -16.42 12.32
N THR A 177 10.87 -17.68 12.01
CA THR A 177 12.21 -18.27 12.12
C THR A 177 13.16 -17.80 11.01
N ARG A 178 12.65 -17.28 9.88
CA ARG A 178 13.40 -16.50 8.91
C ARG A 178 13.36 -15.02 9.30
N GLN A 179 14.52 -14.42 9.55
CA GLN A 179 14.69 -12.98 9.80
C GLN A 179 14.27 -12.16 8.55
N ALA A 180 12.97 -11.95 8.37
CA ALA A 180 12.45 -11.05 7.36
C ALA A 180 12.75 -9.61 7.78
N LYS A 181 13.43 -8.86 6.92
CA LYS A 181 13.81 -7.46 7.23
C LYS A 181 12.61 -6.51 7.30
N THR A 182 11.48 -6.85 6.66
CA THR A 182 10.27 -6.01 6.61
C THR A 182 9.03 -6.84 6.87
N VAL A 183 8.01 -6.23 7.46
CA VAL A 183 6.68 -6.83 7.63
C VAL A 183 6.06 -7.31 6.30
N PRO A 184 5.17 -8.32 6.33
CA PRO A 184 4.46 -8.78 5.15
C PRO A 184 3.56 -7.69 4.57
N GLU A 185 3.27 -7.80 3.28
CA GLU A 185 2.53 -6.79 2.55
C GLU A 185 1.34 -7.37 1.77
N ILE A 186 0.21 -6.67 1.81
CA ILE A 186 -1.06 -7.13 1.26
C ILE A 186 -1.66 -5.99 0.43
N TRP A 187 -1.94 -6.24 -0.84
CA TRP A 187 -2.60 -5.28 -1.71
C TRP A 187 -3.97 -5.79 -2.09
N TYR A 188 -5.01 -5.02 -1.80
CA TYR A 188 -6.37 -5.34 -2.21
C TYR A 188 -6.83 -4.40 -3.32
N VAL A 189 -7.33 -4.96 -4.41
CA VAL A 189 -7.97 -4.19 -5.49
C VAL A 189 -9.44 -4.00 -5.16
N GLY A 190 -9.74 -2.85 -4.56
CA GLY A 190 -11.08 -2.34 -4.30
C GLY A 190 -11.74 -1.76 -5.55
N SER A 191 -12.63 -0.78 -5.36
CA SER A 191 -13.24 -0.03 -6.46
C SER A 191 -13.99 1.19 -5.93
N GLU A 192 -14.12 2.24 -6.74
CA GLU A 192 -14.98 3.39 -6.41
C GLU A 192 -16.45 3.01 -6.12
N ILE A 193 -16.88 1.80 -6.47
CA ILE A 193 -18.20 1.27 -6.09
C ILE A 193 -18.43 1.23 -4.57
N GLU A 194 -17.36 1.27 -3.79
CA GLU A 194 -17.38 1.32 -2.34
C GLU A 194 -18.05 2.57 -1.78
N ILE A 195 -18.01 3.70 -2.51
CA ILE A 195 -18.73 4.93 -2.16
C ILE A 195 -19.94 5.18 -3.07
N HIS A 196 -19.86 4.69 -4.31
CA HIS A 196 -20.82 4.99 -5.35
C HIS A 196 -22.17 4.24 -5.20
N PRO A 197 -23.34 4.87 -5.36
CA PRO A 197 -24.65 4.19 -5.30
C PRO A 197 -24.84 3.24 -6.50
N ALA A 198 -25.46 2.08 -6.31
CA ALA A 198 -25.63 1.08 -7.37
C ALA A 198 -26.79 1.36 -8.36
N TRP A 199 -27.46 2.52 -8.22
CA TRP A 199 -28.58 3.01 -9.06
C TRP A 199 -29.57 1.95 -9.54
N GLY A 200 -29.99 1.05 -8.64
CA GLY A 200 -31.03 0.06 -8.92
C GLY A 200 -30.59 -1.15 -9.78
N ASN A 201 -29.35 -1.21 -10.26
CA ASN A 201 -28.85 -2.38 -11.00
C ASN A 201 -28.50 -3.52 -10.02
N PRO A 202 -29.17 -4.71 -10.08
CA PRO A 202 -28.96 -5.79 -9.11
C PRO A 202 -27.55 -6.38 -9.11
N GLU A 203 -26.87 -6.37 -10.25
CA GLU A 203 -25.49 -6.82 -10.37
C GLU A 203 -24.53 -5.84 -9.68
N MET A 204 -24.71 -4.54 -9.94
CA MET A 204 -23.93 -3.49 -9.30
C MET A 204 -24.22 -3.38 -7.79
N GLN A 205 -25.44 -3.69 -7.36
CA GLN A 205 -25.80 -3.78 -5.94
C GLN A 205 -25.03 -4.90 -5.25
N ARG A 206 -24.99 -6.10 -5.84
CA ARG A 206 -24.20 -7.23 -5.33
C ARG A 206 -22.70 -6.90 -5.30
N TYR A 207 -22.19 -6.33 -6.38
CA TYR A 207 -20.79 -5.91 -6.46
C TYR A 207 -20.45 -4.87 -5.39
N SER A 208 -21.27 -3.81 -5.24
CA SER A 208 -21.11 -2.79 -4.20
C SER A 208 -21.16 -3.39 -2.80
N ALA A 209 -22.17 -4.22 -2.51
CA ALA A 209 -22.34 -4.86 -1.21
C ALA A 209 -21.12 -5.72 -0.85
N SER A 210 -20.61 -6.51 -1.81
CA SER A 210 -19.43 -7.36 -1.57
C SER A 210 -18.14 -6.57 -1.32
N LYS A 211 -17.90 -5.48 -2.07
CA LYS A 211 -16.73 -4.61 -1.86
C LYS A 211 -16.82 -3.86 -0.53
N ARG A 212 -18.02 -3.38 -0.16
CA ARG A 212 -18.26 -2.70 1.12
C ARG A 212 -18.16 -3.62 2.33
N ALA A 213 -18.61 -4.87 2.20
CA ALA A 213 -18.53 -5.86 3.28
C ALA A 213 -17.08 -6.14 3.72
N PHE A 214 -16.12 -5.98 2.81
CA PHE A 214 -14.70 -6.16 3.11
C PHE A 214 -14.07 -4.96 3.84
N LEU A 215 -14.68 -3.76 3.78
CA LEU A 215 -14.06 -2.52 4.28
C LEU A 215 -13.73 -2.55 5.78
N PRO A 216 -14.55 -3.10 6.69
CA PRO A 216 -14.20 -3.18 8.11
C PRO A 216 -12.93 -4.01 8.36
N TYR A 217 -12.75 -5.11 7.63
CA TYR A 217 -11.55 -5.94 7.71
C TYR A 217 -10.33 -5.24 7.08
N ALA A 218 -10.52 -4.61 5.91
CA ALA A 218 -9.52 -3.75 5.28
C ALA A 218 -9.07 -2.62 6.22
N ARG A 219 -10.00 -2.02 6.96
CA ARG A 219 -9.72 -0.95 7.93
C ARG A 219 -8.86 -1.46 9.09
N ALA A 220 -9.13 -2.66 9.61
CA ALA A 220 -8.31 -3.29 10.64
C ALA A 220 -6.87 -3.57 10.15
N LEU A 221 -6.72 -4.10 8.93
CA LEU A 221 -5.40 -4.30 8.30
C LEU A 221 -4.67 -2.98 8.04
N TYR A 222 -5.41 -1.92 7.72
CA TYR A 222 -4.83 -0.59 7.51
C TYR A 222 -4.26 0.00 8.80
N ASP A 223 -4.82 -0.33 9.97
CA ASP A 223 -4.28 0.12 11.26
C ASP A 223 -3.19 -0.79 11.84
N ASP A 224 -3.11 -2.06 11.43
CA ASP A 224 -2.16 -3.01 12.02
C ASP A 224 -0.70 -2.65 11.65
N PRO A 225 0.18 -2.37 12.64
CA PRO A 225 1.57 -2.00 12.40
C PRO A 225 2.44 -3.16 11.89
N ARG A 226 1.95 -4.40 11.98
CA ARG A 226 2.68 -5.64 11.64
C ARG A 226 2.46 -6.07 10.19
N VAL A 227 1.72 -5.30 9.42
CA VAL A 227 1.46 -5.56 8.00
C VAL A 227 1.40 -4.25 7.23
N ILE A 228 1.96 -4.23 6.02
CA ILE A 228 1.70 -3.14 5.08
C ILE A 228 0.45 -3.52 4.29
N TYR A 229 -0.68 -2.93 4.65
CA TYR A 229 -1.90 -3.08 3.87
C TYR A 229 -2.06 -1.92 2.88
N ARG A 230 -2.23 -2.24 1.60
CA ARG A 230 -2.55 -1.28 0.55
C ARG A 230 -3.95 -1.48 0.01
N HIS A 231 -4.73 -0.40 0.03
CA HIS A 231 -6.09 -0.39 -0.49
C HIS A 231 -6.12 0.37 -1.81
N ILE A 232 -6.11 -0.37 -2.93
CA ILE A 232 -6.08 0.19 -4.28
C ILE A 232 -7.52 0.39 -4.74
N VAL A 233 -7.90 1.64 -4.99
CA VAL A 233 -9.28 2.00 -5.35
C VAL A 233 -9.31 2.56 -6.77
N PRO A 234 -9.51 1.69 -7.77
CA PRO A 234 -9.63 2.10 -9.15
C PRO A 234 -11.04 2.63 -9.49
N ALA A 235 -11.06 3.71 -10.26
CA ALA A 235 -12.16 4.04 -11.16
C ALA A 235 -12.32 2.94 -12.22
N ALA A 236 -13.45 2.94 -12.93
CA ALA A 236 -13.67 1.97 -14.00
C ALA A 236 -12.55 2.08 -15.05
N PHE A 237 -11.97 0.94 -15.44
CA PHE A 237 -11.01 0.82 -16.54
C PHE A 237 -11.48 -0.29 -17.48
N GLU A 238 -11.03 -0.25 -18.73
CA GLU A 238 -11.43 -1.21 -19.76
C GLU A 238 -11.09 -2.64 -19.33
N SER A 239 -12.09 -3.49 -19.17
CA SER A 239 -11.91 -4.86 -18.71
C SER A 239 -13.09 -5.76 -19.09
N PRO A 240 -12.98 -7.09 -18.94
CA PRO A 240 -14.14 -7.98 -19.07
C PRO A 240 -15.29 -7.65 -18.11
N MET A 241 -15.03 -6.90 -17.03
CA MET A 241 -16.05 -6.47 -16.07
C MET A 241 -16.80 -5.21 -16.50
N GLY A 242 -16.36 -4.50 -17.54
CA GLY A 242 -17.03 -3.29 -18.04
C GLY A 242 -16.11 -2.42 -18.89
N LYS A 243 -16.73 -1.60 -19.74
CA LYS A 243 -16.04 -0.63 -20.59
C LYS A 243 -15.69 0.64 -19.84
N ALA A 244 -14.57 1.26 -20.18
CA ALA A 244 -14.21 2.58 -19.67
C ALA A 244 -13.23 3.32 -20.59
N ILE A 245 -12.99 4.59 -20.30
CA ILE A 245 -12.14 5.46 -21.12
C ILE A 245 -10.63 5.23 -20.92
N VAL A 246 -10.23 4.63 -19.79
CA VAL A 246 -8.83 4.37 -19.44
C VAL A 246 -8.49 2.88 -19.54
N SER A 247 -7.25 2.57 -19.88
CA SER A 247 -6.76 1.21 -20.03
C SER A 247 -6.35 0.56 -18.68
N PRO A 248 -6.23 -0.78 -18.63
CA PRO A 248 -5.63 -1.48 -17.50
C PRO A 248 -4.18 -1.05 -17.23
N ASP A 249 -3.40 -0.79 -18.28
CA ASP A 249 -2.04 -0.24 -18.14
C ASP A 249 -2.09 1.09 -17.39
N TRP A 250 -2.99 2.01 -17.74
CA TRP A 250 -3.12 3.27 -17.02
C TRP A 250 -3.39 3.03 -15.52
N ALA A 251 -4.33 2.14 -15.20
CA ALA A 251 -4.66 1.83 -13.80
C ALA A 251 -3.45 1.27 -13.03
N ALA A 252 -2.68 0.36 -13.65
CA ALA A 252 -1.47 -0.20 -13.06
C ALA A 252 -0.34 0.83 -12.88
N HIS A 253 -0.12 1.70 -13.87
CA HIS A 253 0.90 2.76 -13.78
C HIS A 253 0.56 3.76 -12.67
N VAL A 254 -0.70 4.20 -12.56
CA VAL A 254 -1.16 5.11 -11.51
C VAL A 254 -1.08 4.45 -10.13
N ALA A 255 -1.45 3.17 -10.02
CA ALA A 255 -1.29 2.42 -8.78
C ALA A 255 0.17 2.43 -8.30
N LEU A 256 1.12 2.07 -9.19
CA LEU A 256 2.53 2.08 -8.82
C LEU A 256 3.09 3.49 -8.60
N TRP A 257 2.58 4.51 -9.30
CA TRP A 257 2.98 5.90 -9.08
C TRP A 257 2.73 6.33 -7.63
N TRP A 258 1.59 5.94 -7.05
CA TRP A 258 1.28 6.17 -5.64
C TRP A 258 2.09 5.28 -4.69
N ILE A 259 2.23 3.99 -5.02
CA ILE A 259 2.94 3.02 -4.18
C ILE A 259 4.43 3.39 -4.03
N ARG A 260 5.10 3.81 -5.11
CA ARG A 260 6.47 4.33 -5.10
C ARG A 260 6.66 5.53 -4.17
N ARG A 261 5.57 6.27 -3.90
CA ARG A 261 5.51 7.43 -3.00
C ARG A 261 5.07 7.07 -1.58
N GLY A 262 5.02 5.78 -1.26
CA GLY A 262 4.71 5.27 0.07
C GLY A 262 3.21 5.19 0.38
N ALA A 263 2.31 5.43 -0.59
CA ALA A 263 0.87 5.48 -0.31
C ALA A 263 0.31 4.11 0.07
N TYR A 264 -0.32 4.01 1.26
CA TYR A 264 -1.06 2.82 1.68
C TYR A 264 -2.48 2.82 1.10
N TYR A 265 -3.19 3.95 1.14
CA TYR A 265 -4.40 4.11 0.36
C TYR A 265 -4.01 4.61 -1.04
N VAL A 266 -4.41 3.90 -2.09
CA VAL A 266 -3.93 4.09 -3.46
C VAL A 266 -5.10 4.49 -4.37
N PRO A 267 -5.38 5.80 -4.51
CA PRO A 267 -6.49 6.29 -5.31
C PRO A 267 -6.13 6.27 -6.80
N VAL A 268 -6.72 5.34 -7.54
CA VAL A 268 -6.50 5.16 -8.98
C VAL A 268 -7.72 5.72 -9.72
N THR A 269 -7.86 7.03 -9.75
CA THR A 269 -9.10 7.69 -10.17
C THR A 269 -8.89 8.81 -11.18
N TYR A 270 -9.84 8.93 -12.10
CA TYR A 270 -10.05 10.12 -12.94
C TYR A 270 -11.38 10.83 -12.60
N THR A 271 -12.22 10.26 -11.73
CA THR A 271 -13.51 10.82 -11.30
C THR A 271 -13.37 11.63 -10.01
N GLY A 272 -12.30 11.40 -9.24
CA GLY A 272 -12.07 11.97 -7.91
C GLY A 272 -12.77 11.22 -6.78
N LEU A 273 -13.64 10.24 -7.05
CA LEU A 273 -14.41 9.54 -6.02
C LEU A 273 -13.53 8.73 -5.08
N ALA A 274 -12.41 8.17 -5.54
CA ALA A 274 -11.47 7.49 -4.67
C ALA A 274 -10.90 8.40 -3.55
N PHE A 275 -10.77 9.71 -3.78
CA PHE A 275 -10.36 10.65 -2.72
C PHE A 275 -11.46 10.85 -1.68
N LEU A 276 -12.73 10.91 -2.09
CA LEU A 276 -13.84 10.95 -1.15
C LEU A 276 -13.96 9.63 -0.37
N ASN A 277 -13.72 8.50 -1.07
CA ASN A 277 -13.69 7.19 -0.44
C ASN A 277 -12.55 7.07 0.58
N PHE A 278 -11.42 7.74 0.40
CA PHE A 278 -10.34 7.80 1.39
C PHE A 278 -10.81 8.39 2.72
N PHE A 279 -11.50 9.55 2.70
CA PHE A 279 -12.02 10.16 3.92
C PHE A 279 -13.09 9.29 4.58
N LYS A 280 -14.00 8.71 3.79
CA LYS A 280 -14.97 7.73 4.29
C LYS A 280 -14.26 6.53 4.94
N PHE A 281 -13.26 5.97 4.27
CA PHE A 281 -12.51 4.81 4.72
C PHE A 281 -11.79 5.10 6.04
N LEU A 282 -11.16 6.27 6.19
CA LEU A 282 -10.47 6.61 7.43
C LEU A 282 -11.40 6.99 8.58
N LEU A 283 -12.44 7.78 8.31
CA LEU A 283 -13.23 8.45 9.35
C LEU A 283 -14.53 7.72 9.70
N LEU A 284 -15.11 6.97 8.77
CA LEU A 284 -16.46 6.40 8.92
C LEU A 284 -16.49 4.88 8.96
N VAL A 285 -15.52 4.20 8.35
CA VAL A 285 -15.42 2.74 8.42
C VAL A 285 -14.80 2.35 9.76
N ARG A 286 -15.53 1.56 10.54
CA ARG A 286 -15.03 1.00 11.80
C ARG A 286 -14.22 -0.27 11.52
N PRO A 287 -13.03 -0.42 12.12
CA PRO A 287 -12.25 -1.65 11.99
C PRO A 287 -13.00 -2.81 12.65
N CYS A 288 -12.91 -3.98 12.03
CA CYS A 288 -13.50 -5.22 12.53
C CYS A 288 -12.55 -6.37 12.21
N THR A 289 -12.19 -7.18 13.21
CA THR A 289 -11.51 -8.44 12.94
C THR A 289 -12.55 -9.47 12.52
N ARG A 290 -12.17 -10.53 11.81
CA ARG A 290 -13.15 -11.53 11.36
C ARG A 290 -13.94 -12.15 12.52
N ALA A 291 -13.33 -12.29 13.70
CA ALA A 291 -14.00 -12.78 14.90
C ALA A 291 -15.16 -11.88 15.37
N ASP A 292 -15.13 -10.60 15.00
CA ASP A 292 -16.16 -9.61 15.36
C ASP A 292 -17.19 -9.39 14.23
N CYS A 293 -16.99 -10.02 13.07
CA CYS A 293 -17.72 -9.79 11.82
C CYS A 293 -18.55 -11.02 11.35
N GLU A 294 -18.45 -12.15 12.06
CA GLU A 294 -19.36 -13.31 11.93
C GLU A 294 -20.50 -13.20 12.96
#